data_AF-A0A0F8VKH4-F1
#
_entry.id   AF-A0A0F8VKH4-F1
#
_cell.length_a   1.000
_cell.length_b   1.000
_cell.length_c   1.000
_cell.angle_alpha   90.00
_cell.angle_beta   90.00
_cell.angle_gamma   90.00
#
_symmetry.space_group_name_H-M   'P 1'
#
loop_
_entity.id
_entity.type
_entity.pdbx_description
1 polymer ?
#
loop_
_entity_poly.entity_id
_entity_poly.type
_entity_poly.pdbx_seq_one_letter_code
_entity_poly.pdbx_strand_id
1 'polypeptide(L)'
;MDNEIHTILELPTIADIEASTDVLSIRTNAIKVVRVKEHFAVKIGYSIPPLEAENMKFVAANSNVPVPKVYANFVDPETKKRYVVMDFVPAISKRIKQAINELRTIPTPDYFGNLNETPYIDGVLSTPDNNPVISGPFKDQKQMNQGILEKLGQTQSPHNI
;
A
#
# COMPACT_ATOMS: atom_id res chain seq x y z
N MET A 1 34.52 -8.94 -25.67
CA MET A 1 33.20 -9.20 -26.30
C MET A 1 32.44 -9.92 -25.22
N ASP A 2 31.91 -9.11 -24.30
CA ASP A 2 31.59 -9.56 -22.97
C ASP A 2 30.12 -9.90 -22.99
N ASN A 3 29.82 -11.19 -22.84
CA ASN A 3 28.46 -11.72 -22.75
C ASN A 3 27.79 -11.08 -21.52
N GLU A 4 27.08 -9.98 -21.73
CA GLU A 4 26.03 -9.56 -20.81
C GLU A 4 24.96 -10.64 -20.82
N ILE A 5 25.05 -11.57 -19.86
CA ILE A 5 23.91 -12.37 -19.45
C ILE A 5 22.92 -11.35 -18.88
N HIS A 6 21.99 -10.89 -19.71
CA HIS A 6 20.75 -10.31 -19.23
C HIS A 6 20.03 -11.41 -18.46
N THR A 7 20.26 -11.46 -17.15
CA THR A 7 19.52 -12.33 -16.25
C THR A 7 18.06 -11.95 -16.37
N ILE A 8 17.26 -12.78 -17.03
CA ILE A 8 15.81 -12.62 -17.08
C ILE A 8 15.36 -12.74 -15.62
N LEU A 9 14.89 -11.64 -15.06
CA LEU A 9 14.40 -11.62 -13.68
C LEU A 9 13.05 -12.34 -13.63
N GLU A 10 13.08 -13.66 -13.43
CA GLU A 10 11.88 -14.48 -13.38
C GLU A 10 11.10 -14.25 -12.09
N LEU A 11 9.88 -13.73 -12.24
CA LEU A 11 8.95 -13.51 -11.14
C LEU A 11 8.60 -14.83 -10.45
N PRO A 12 8.44 -14.85 -9.12
CA PRO A 12 8.09 -16.05 -8.39
C PRO A 12 6.65 -16.47 -8.68
N THR A 13 6.41 -17.77 -8.74
CA THR A 13 5.06 -18.35 -8.85
C THR A 13 4.34 -18.33 -7.50
N ILE A 14 3.01 -18.50 -7.49
CA ILE A 14 2.24 -18.63 -6.24
C ILE A 14 2.77 -19.79 -5.38
N ALA A 15 3.17 -20.90 -6.02
CA ALA A 15 3.74 -22.04 -5.32
C ALA A 15 5.07 -21.68 -4.62
N ASP A 16 5.97 -20.98 -5.32
CA ASP A 16 7.24 -20.50 -4.73
C ASP A 16 6.99 -19.57 -3.54
N ILE A 17 6.00 -18.68 -3.69
CA ILE A 17 5.63 -17.70 -2.68
C ILE A 17 5.07 -18.38 -1.43
N GLU A 18 4.13 -19.31 -1.59
CA GLU A 18 3.48 -19.98 -0.45
C GLU A 18 4.38 -21.03 0.20
N ALA A 19 5.32 -21.62 -0.54
CA ALA A 19 6.34 -22.52 0.00
C ALA A 19 7.48 -21.80 0.73
N SER A 20 7.60 -20.47 0.61
CA SER A 20 8.68 -19.73 1.25
C SER A 20 8.61 -19.82 2.78
N THR A 21 9.72 -20.23 3.38
CA THR A 21 9.92 -20.27 4.84
C THR A 21 10.61 -19.02 5.37
N ASP A 22 11.12 -18.14 4.50
CA ASP A 22 11.78 -16.89 4.89
C ASP A 22 10.73 -15.80 5.11
N VAL A 23 10.15 -15.78 6.31
CA VAL A 23 9.10 -14.84 6.69
C VAL A 23 9.73 -13.55 7.22
N LEU A 24 9.55 -12.46 6.46
CA LEU A 24 10.05 -11.13 6.82
C LEU A 24 9.16 -10.43 7.85
N SER A 25 7.85 -10.68 7.80
CA SER A 25 6.88 -10.07 8.71
C SER A 25 5.57 -10.84 8.77
N ILE A 26 4.95 -10.89 9.95
CA ILE A 26 3.57 -11.35 10.15
C ILE A 26 2.84 -10.24 10.89
N ARG A 27 1.89 -9.57 10.24
CA ARG A 27 1.10 -8.49 10.87
C ARG A 27 -0.13 -9.05 11.57
N THR A 28 -0.79 -10.00 10.92
CA THR A 28 -1.95 -10.74 11.43
C THR A 28 -1.94 -12.13 10.81
N ASN A 29 -2.81 -13.03 11.26
CA ASN A 29 -3.03 -14.32 10.59
C ASN A 29 -3.51 -14.16 9.13
N ALA A 30 -3.94 -12.97 8.72
CA ALA A 30 -4.45 -12.67 7.39
C ALA A 30 -3.44 -12.00 6.46
N ILE A 31 -2.31 -11.47 6.96
CA ILE A 31 -1.31 -10.74 6.17
C ILE A 31 0.12 -11.11 6.63
N LYS A 32 0.90 -11.68 5.71
CA LYS A 32 2.33 -11.96 5.89
C LYS A 32 3.16 -11.33 4.76
N VAL A 33 4.45 -11.11 5.02
CA VAL A 33 5.45 -10.77 4.02
C VAL A 33 6.51 -11.87 4.04
N VAL A 34 6.79 -12.46 2.89
CA VAL A 34 7.84 -13.46 2.72
C VAL A 34 8.89 -12.95 1.76
N ARG A 35 10.13 -13.39 1.95
CA ARG A 35 11.18 -13.24 0.95
C ARG A 35 11.12 -14.43 0.00
N VAL A 36 11.28 -14.20 -1.29
CA VAL A 36 11.33 -15.28 -2.28
C VAL A 36 12.54 -15.04 -3.17
N LYS A 37 13.39 -16.07 -3.31
CA LYS A 37 14.72 -15.96 -3.92
C LYS A 37 15.53 -14.84 -3.22
N GLU A 38 16.55 -14.32 -3.89
CA GLU A 38 17.37 -13.24 -3.33
C GLU A 38 16.73 -11.84 -3.48
N HIS A 39 15.83 -11.68 -4.46
CA HIS A 39 15.42 -10.36 -4.98
C HIS A 39 14.02 -9.90 -4.58
N PHE A 40 13.13 -10.79 -4.14
CA PHE A 40 11.72 -10.43 -3.98
C PHE A 40 11.27 -10.44 -2.52
N ALA A 41 10.52 -9.40 -2.16
CA ALA A 41 9.61 -9.42 -1.03
C ALA A 41 8.19 -9.53 -1.57
N VAL A 42 7.39 -10.43 -0.99
CA VAL A 42 6.01 -10.65 -1.41
C VAL A 42 5.08 -10.49 -0.23
N LYS A 43 4.22 -9.48 -0.29
CA LYS A 43 3.13 -9.31 0.69
C LYS A 43 1.91 -10.09 0.23
N ILE A 44 1.36 -10.91 1.12
CA ILE A 44 0.29 -11.87 0.82
C ILE A 44 -0.79 -11.75 1.88
N GLY A 45 -2.05 -11.66 1.47
CA GLY A 45 -3.16 -11.61 2.41
C GLY A 45 -4.52 -11.26 1.83
N TYR A 46 -5.55 -11.43 2.66
CA TYR A 46 -6.95 -11.19 2.30
C TYR A 46 -7.34 -9.71 2.32
N SER A 47 -6.68 -8.92 3.17
CA SER A 47 -7.06 -7.54 3.46
C SER A 47 -5.96 -6.56 3.06
N ILE A 48 -5.29 -6.83 1.93
CA ILE A 48 -4.30 -5.91 1.36
C ILE A 48 -5.01 -4.99 0.35
N PRO A 49 -5.02 -3.67 0.58
CA PRO A 49 -5.54 -2.74 -0.40
C PRO A 49 -4.73 -2.74 -1.71
N PRO A 50 -5.37 -2.56 -2.88
CA PRO A 50 -4.65 -2.27 -4.13
C PRO A 50 -3.72 -1.07 -4.00
N LEU A 51 -4.14 -0.08 -3.19
CA LEU A 51 -3.49 1.20 -3.00
C LEU A 51 -2.02 1.08 -2.52
N GLU A 52 -1.65 -0.01 -1.85
CA GLU A 52 -0.26 -0.20 -1.40
C GLU A 52 0.72 -0.26 -2.58
N ALA A 53 0.36 -1.00 -3.63
CA ALA A 53 1.16 -1.09 -4.85
C ALA A 53 1.06 0.20 -5.69
N GLU A 54 -0.12 0.82 -5.72
CA GLU A 54 -0.37 2.06 -6.49
C GLU A 54 0.40 3.24 -5.91
N ASN A 55 0.43 3.39 -4.58
CA ASN A 55 1.22 4.41 -3.89
C ASN A 55 2.71 4.29 -4.19
N MET A 56 3.27 3.06 -4.15
CA MET A 56 4.68 2.85 -4.51
C MET A 56 4.96 3.24 -5.96
N LYS A 57 4.10 2.82 -6.90
CA LYS A 57 4.24 3.21 -8.31
C LYS A 57 4.13 4.71 -8.52
N PHE A 58 3.21 5.37 -7.83
CA PHE A 58 3.03 6.81 -7.89
C PHE A 58 4.26 7.57 -7.38
N VAL A 59 4.79 7.18 -6.22
CA VAL A 59 6.00 7.80 -5.65
C VAL A 59 7.20 7.60 -6.58
N ALA A 60 7.38 6.40 -7.14
CA ALA A 60 8.46 6.12 -8.10
C ALA A 60 8.35 6.94 -9.39
N ALA A 61 7.12 7.24 -9.85
CA ALA A 61 6.89 8.01 -11.06
C ALA A 61 7.01 9.53 -10.86
N ASN A 62 6.83 10.03 -9.63
CA ASN A 62 6.70 11.47 -9.34
C ASN A 62 7.78 12.01 -8.41
N SER A 63 8.78 11.22 -8.03
CA SER A 63 9.85 11.65 -7.13
C SER A 63 11.11 10.81 -7.31
N ASN A 64 12.25 11.29 -6.81
CA ASN A 64 13.49 10.50 -6.74
C ASN A 64 13.60 9.64 -5.48
N VAL A 65 12.51 9.48 -4.73
CA VAL A 65 12.51 8.69 -3.50
C VAL A 65 12.68 7.22 -3.85
N PRO A 66 13.69 6.53 -3.31
CA PRO A 66 13.84 5.10 -3.55
C PRO A 66 12.71 4.35 -2.82
N VAL A 67 11.82 3.76 -3.61
CA VAL A 67 10.77 2.84 -3.14
C VAL A 67 10.97 1.47 -3.81
N PRO A 68 10.56 0.36 -3.18
CA PRO A 68 10.63 -0.96 -3.81
C PRO A 68 9.90 -0.97 -5.15
N LYS A 69 10.54 -1.46 -6.21
CA LYS A 69 9.87 -1.62 -7.50
C LYS A 69 8.80 -2.69 -7.39
N VAL A 70 7.58 -2.36 -7.80
CA VAL A 70 6.47 -3.31 -7.86
C VAL A 70 6.47 -4.02 -9.20
N TYR A 71 6.59 -5.35 -9.19
CA TYR A 71 6.55 -6.19 -10.38
C TYR A 71 5.17 -6.73 -10.69
N ALA A 72 4.41 -7.11 -9.65
CA ALA A 72 3.07 -7.65 -9.80
C ALA A 72 2.17 -7.26 -8.62
N ASN A 73 0.89 -7.03 -8.92
CA ASN A 73 -0.18 -6.84 -7.94
C ASN A 73 -1.43 -7.53 -8.49
N PHE A 74 -1.81 -8.66 -7.91
CA PHE A 74 -2.94 -9.46 -8.40
C PHE A 74 -3.67 -10.13 -7.24
N VAL A 75 -4.91 -10.57 -7.51
CA VAL A 75 -5.71 -11.38 -6.60
C VAL A 75 -5.82 -12.76 -7.20
N ASP A 76 -5.48 -13.79 -6.43
CA ASP A 76 -5.68 -15.18 -6.83
C ASP A 76 -7.19 -15.48 -6.84
N PRO A 77 -7.77 -15.90 -7.99
CA PRO A 77 -9.19 -16.19 -8.08
C PRO A 77 -9.64 -17.34 -7.17
N GLU A 78 -8.77 -18.28 -6.82
CA GLU A 78 -9.11 -19.43 -5.97
C GLU A 78 -9.11 -19.04 -4.50
N THR A 79 -7.98 -18.55 -3.99
CA THR A 79 -7.84 -18.24 -2.56
C THR A 79 -8.35 -16.86 -2.17
N LYS A 80 -8.60 -15.97 -3.13
CA LYS A 80 -8.93 -14.54 -2.93
C LYS A 80 -7.84 -13.73 -2.22
N LYS A 81 -6.65 -14.29 -2.01
CA LYS A 81 -5.50 -13.55 -1.47
C LYS A 81 -4.97 -12.60 -2.52
N ARG A 82 -4.58 -11.40 -2.10
CA ARG A 82 -3.79 -10.47 -2.90
C ARG A 82 -2.30 -10.77 -2.72
N TYR A 83 -1.56 -10.68 -3.81
CA TYR A 83 -0.11 -10.80 -3.88
C TYR A 83 0.47 -9.50 -4.42
N VAL A 84 1.35 -8.87 -3.65
CA VAL A 84 2.15 -7.72 -4.10
C VAL A 84 3.61 -8.16 -4.14
N VAL A 85 4.13 -8.36 -5.35
CA VAL A 85 5.52 -8.76 -5.61
C VAL A 85 6.34 -7.51 -5.85
N MET A 86 7.36 -7.29 -5.02
CA MET A 86 8.21 -6.12 -5.06
C MET A 86 9.68 -6.44 -4.78
N ASP A 87 10.57 -5.49 -5.03
CA ASP A 87 11.98 -5.61 -4.64
C ASP A 87 12.10 -5.91 -3.14
N PHE A 88 12.96 -6.86 -2.80
CA PHE A 88 13.49 -6.99 -1.45
C PHE A 88 14.59 -5.95 -1.25
N VAL A 89 14.34 -4.98 -0.37
CA VAL A 89 15.31 -3.94 -0.03
C VAL A 89 15.87 -4.19 1.37
N PRO A 90 17.14 -4.59 1.52
CA PRO A 90 17.75 -4.78 2.83
C PRO A 90 17.99 -3.41 3.49
N ALA A 91 17.23 -3.12 4.55
CA ALA A 91 17.34 -1.98 5.48
C ALA A 91 17.63 -0.59 4.88
N ILE A 92 16.63 0.31 4.94
CA ILE A 92 16.75 1.70 4.51
C ILE A 92 16.96 2.59 5.75
N SER A 93 18.18 3.08 6.01
CA SER A 93 18.39 3.97 7.18
C SER A 93 19.20 5.25 6.92
N LYS A 94 19.93 5.36 5.82
CA LYS A 94 20.91 6.46 5.68
C LYS A 94 20.37 7.76 5.06
N ARG A 95 19.14 7.81 4.54
CA ARG A 95 18.64 8.95 3.75
C ARG A 95 17.19 9.36 4.00
N ILE A 96 16.64 9.06 5.19
CA ILE A 96 15.23 9.38 5.53
C ILE A 96 14.92 10.86 5.34
N LYS A 97 15.79 11.77 5.80
CA LYS A 97 15.59 13.22 5.67
C LYS A 97 15.49 13.68 4.20
N GLN A 98 16.34 13.13 3.33
CA GLN A 98 16.33 13.45 1.90
C GLN A 98 15.05 12.90 1.25
N ALA A 99 14.69 11.66 1.55
CA ALA A 99 13.45 11.05 1.06
C ALA A 99 12.21 11.86 1.45
N ILE A 100 12.10 12.31 2.70
CA ILE A 100 10.96 13.13 3.15
C ILE A 100 10.94 14.49 2.44
N ASN A 101 12.10 15.12 2.24
CA ASN A 101 12.17 16.39 1.53
C ASN A 101 11.73 16.24 0.06
N GLU A 102 12.15 15.15 -0.59
CA GLU A 102 11.75 14.82 -1.96
C GLU A 102 10.25 14.49 -2.06
N LEU A 103 9.68 13.75 -1.09
CA LEU A 103 8.23 13.50 -1.06
C LEU A 103 7.42 14.82 -1.01
N ARG A 104 7.95 15.86 -0.35
CA ARG A 104 7.30 17.17 -0.25
C ARG A 104 7.36 18.00 -1.53
N THR A 105 8.16 17.60 -2.51
CA THR A 105 8.19 18.27 -3.82
C THR A 105 7.09 17.76 -4.76
N ILE A 106 6.45 16.64 -4.42
CA ILE A 106 5.29 16.14 -5.18
C ILE A 106 4.16 17.18 -5.06
N PRO A 107 3.58 17.64 -6.18
CA PRO A 107 2.46 18.58 -6.15
C PRO A 107 1.31 18.06 -5.29
N THR A 108 0.81 18.90 -4.39
CA THR A 108 -0.36 18.55 -3.59
C THR A 108 -1.60 18.51 -4.48
N PRO A 109 -2.42 17.45 -4.42
CA PRO A 109 -3.70 17.42 -5.11
C PRO A 109 -4.63 18.52 -4.59
N ASP A 110 -5.62 18.89 -5.40
CA ASP A 110 -6.65 19.89 -5.05
C ASP A 110 -7.85 19.27 -4.30
N TYR A 111 -7.58 18.19 -3.55
CA TYR A 111 -8.52 17.43 -2.72
C TYR A 111 -7.76 16.71 -1.57
N PHE A 112 -8.51 16.27 -0.56
CA PHE A 112 -8.03 15.38 0.50
C PHE A 112 -8.59 13.97 0.29
N GLY A 113 -7.73 12.99 0.01
CA GLY A 113 -8.14 11.63 -0.23
C GLY A 113 -6.98 10.73 -0.62
N ASN A 114 -7.29 9.49 -0.97
CA ASN A 114 -6.33 8.56 -1.55
C ASN A 114 -6.13 8.88 -3.05
N LEU A 115 -5.13 8.23 -3.67
CA LEU A 115 -4.87 8.37 -5.10
C LEU A 115 -6.14 8.14 -5.93
N ASN A 116 -6.22 8.84 -7.07
CA ASN A 116 -7.35 8.81 -8.00
C ASN A 116 -8.68 9.20 -7.37
N GLU A 117 -8.67 10.14 -6.41
CA GLU A 117 -9.89 10.63 -5.75
C GLU A 117 -10.68 9.49 -5.08
N THR A 118 -9.97 8.47 -4.58
CA THR A 118 -10.62 7.36 -3.87
C THR A 118 -10.82 7.70 -2.39
N PRO A 119 -11.86 7.14 -1.74
CA PRO A 119 -12.12 7.36 -0.33
C PRO A 119 -10.99 6.83 0.56
N TYR A 120 -10.86 7.36 1.78
CA TYR A 120 -9.99 6.81 2.81
C TYR A 120 -10.45 5.41 3.23
N ILE A 121 -9.56 4.43 3.08
CA ILE A 121 -9.85 3.00 3.29
C ILE A 121 -9.30 2.45 4.62
N ASP A 122 -8.60 3.29 5.39
CA ASP A 122 -8.06 2.94 6.70
C ASP A 122 -8.13 4.15 7.66
N GLY A 123 -8.00 3.89 8.95
CA GLY A 123 -7.99 4.90 10.00
C GLY A 123 -9.36 5.49 10.34
N VAL A 124 -9.35 6.69 10.91
CA VAL A 124 -10.56 7.36 11.47
C VAL A 124 -11.66 7.53 10.43
N LEU A 125 -11.28 7.86 9.19
CA LEU A 125 -12.21 8.20 8.11
C LEU A 125 -12.68 7.00 7.29
N SER A 126 -12.30 5.77 7.66
CA SER A 126 -12.79 4.58 6.96
C SER A 126 -14.19 4.19 7.43
N THR A 127 -15.06 3.81 6.48
CA THR A 127 -16.33 3.14 6.74
C THR A 127 -16.49 1.87 5.89
N PRO A 128 -17.22 0.84 6.35
CA PRO A 128 -17.40 -0.40 5.58
C PRO A 128 -18.04 -0.21 4.21
N ASP A 129 -18.84 0.84 4.06
CA ASP A 129 -19.59 1.20 2.86
C ASP A 129 -18.91 2.32 2.03
N ASN A 130 -17.71 2.76 2.42
CA ASN A 130 -17.02 3.91 1.81
C ASN A 130 -17.92 5.16 1.69
N ASN A 131 -18.68 5.46 2.75
CA ASN A 131 -19.59 6.59 2.79
C ASN A 131 -18.83 7.88 2.44
N PRO A 132 -19.16 8.58 1.33
CA PRO A 132 -18.38 9.71 0.83
C PRO A 132 -18.41 10.91 1.78
N VAL A 133 -19.42 11.02 2.65
CA VAL A 133 -19.48 12.08 3.67
C VAL A 133 -18.38 11.91 4.72
N ILE A 134 -17.98 10.67 5.02
CA ILE A 134 -17.00 10.35 6.07
C ILE A 134 -15.66 9.95 5.48
N SER A 135 -15.66 9.22 4.38
CA SER A 135 -14.47 8.64 3.76
C SER A 135 -13.89 9.53 2.66
N GLY A 136 -14.62 10.56 2.22
CA GLY A 136 -14.19 11.43 1.14
C GLY A 136 -14.21 10.73 -0.23
N PRO A 137 -13.41 11.20 -1.21
CA PRO A 137 -12.47 12.32 -1.10
C PRO A 137 -13.17 13.65 -0.76
N PHE A 138 -12.44 14.57 -0.15
CA PHE A 138 -12.97 15.88 0.23
C PHE A 138 -12.39 16.97 -0.64
N LYS A 139 -13.21 17.89 -1.11
CA LYS A 139 -12.72 19.00 -1.93
C LYS A 139 -11.86 19.99 -1.14
N ASP A 140 -12.18 20.17 0.14
CA ASP A 140 -11.54 21.15 1.01
C ASP A 140 -11.53 20.69 2.47
N GLN A 141 -10.84 21.45 3.32
CA GLN A 141 -10.72 21.18 4.74
C GLN A 141 -12.06 21.24 5.47
N LYS A 142 -13.02 22.06 5.00
CA LYS A 142 -14.34 22.17 5.63
C LYS A 142 -15.12 20.86 5.47
N GLN A 143 -15.09 20.27 4.28
CA GLN A 143 -15.72 18.96 4.02
C GLN A 143 -15.04 17.86 4.83
N MET A 144 -13.71 17.84 4.90
CA MET A 144 -12.98 16.85 5.70
C MET A 144 -13.33 16.96 7.20
N ASN A 145 -13.40 18.19 7.73
CA ASN A 145 -13.80 18.42 9.13
C ASN A 145 -15.23 17.93 9.39
N GLN A 146 -16.16 18.14 8.45
CA GLN A 146 -17.52 17.59 8.56
C GLN A 146 -17.49 16.07 8.63
N GLY A 147 -16.74 15.41 7.74
CA GLY A 147 -16.61 13.94 7.76
C GLY A 147 -16.05 13.38 9.08
N ILE A 148 -15.09 14.08 9.69
CA ILE A 148 -14.59 13.74 11.03
C ILE A 148 -15.70 13.86 12.08
N LEU A 149 -16.47 14.95 12.08
CA LEU A 149 -17.56 15.16 13.02
C LEU A 149 -18.67 14.11 12.87
N GLU A 150 -19.05 13.78 11.64
CA GLU A 150 -20.03 12.73 11.35
C GLU A 150 -19.57 11.37 11.88
N LYS A 151 -18.29 11.00 11.66
CA LYS A 151 -17.73 9.77 12.20
C LYS A 151 -17.79 9.73 13.73
N LEU A 152 -17.40 10.82 14.38
CA LEU A 152 -17.41 10.91 15.85
C LEU A 152 -18.85 10.81 16.40
N GLY A 153 -19.82 11.43 15.72
CA GLY A 153 -21.24 11.35 16.07
C GLY A 153 -21.79 9.91 16.02
N GLN A 154 -21.36 9.09 15.05
CA GLN A 154 -21.73 7.67 15.00
C GLN A 154 -21.23 6.88 16.21
N THR A 155 -20.01 7.15 16.68
CA THR A 155 -19.45 6.46 17.85
C THR A 155 -20.09 6.85 19.19
N GLN A 156 -20.86 7.95 19.22
CA GLN A 156 -21.55 8.45 20.41
C GLN A 156 -23.03 8.05 20.49
N SER A 157 -23.52 7.20 19.57
CA SER A 157 -24.92 6.76 19.59
C SER A 157 -25.24 5.81 20.77
N PRO A 158 -26.43 5.89 21.42
CA PRO A 158 -26.67 5.35 22.77
C PRO A 158 -26.80 3.84 22.91
N HIS A 159 -26.35 3.04 21.94
CA HIS A 159 -26.52 1.58 21.97
C HIS A 159 -25.43 0.80 22.73
N ASN A 160 -24.68 1.47 23.61
CA ASN A 160 -23.73 0.84 24.53
C ASN A 160 -23.81 1.45 25.94
N ILE A 161 -25.00 1.44 26.56
CA ILE A 161 -25.17 1.50 28.02
C ILE A 161 -26.21 0.46 28.42
#